data_AF-A0A3D3IXH9-F1
#
_entry.id   AF-A0A3D3IXH9-F1
#
_cell.length_a   1.000
_cell.length_b   1.000
_cell.length_c   1.000
_cell.angle_alpha   90.00
_cell.angle_beta   90.00
_cell.angle_gamma   90.00
#
_symmetry.space_group_name_H-M   'P 1'
#
loop_
_entity.id
_entity.type
_entity.pdbx_description
1 polymer ?
#
loop_
_entity_poly.entity_id
_entity_poly.type
_entity_poly.pdbx_seq_one_letter_code
_entity_poly.pdbx_strand_id
1 'polypeptide(L)'
;MESWMQELIKQIENSTGAEKAAHFQTVILPQIIADYYRMLKEAPIGKPIREDYRMEDASMTITLEGNRNRSGFEILRAYISK
;
A
#
# COMPACT_ATOMS: atom_id res chain seq x y z
N MET A 1 -5.08 -3.18 13.46
CA MET A 1 -4.22 -2.65 12.38
C MET A 1 -3.66 -3.84 11.64
N GLU A 2 -3.83 -3.91 10.32
CA GLU A 2 -3.39 -5.05 9.50
C GLU A 2 -1.85 -5.15 9.50
N SER A 3 -1.30 -6.38 9.48
CA SER A 3 0.14 -6.62 9.62
C SER A 3 0.97 -5.95 8.52
N TRP A 4 0.48 -5.99 7.27
CA TRP A 4 1.16 -5.38 6.14
C TRP A 4 1.29 -3.85 6.28
N MET A 5 0.32 -3.17 6.90
CA MET A 5 0.38 -1.72 7.11
C MET A 5 1.51 -1.36 8.05
N GLN A 6 1.64 -2.10 9.16
CA GLN A 6 2.70 -1.86 10.13
C GLN A 6 4.08 -2.12 9.52
N GLU A 7 4.21 -3.16 8.70
CA GLU A 7 5.45 -3.46 7.98
C GLU A 7 5.79 -2.37 6.95
N LEU A 8 4.81 -1.86 6.22
CA LEU A 8 5.02 -0.77 5.26
C LEU A 8 5.45 0.52 5.95
N ILE A 9 4.75 0.92 7.03
CA ILE A 9 5.10 2.13 7.80
C ILE A 9 6.53 2.01 8.34
N LYS A 10 6.90 0.84 8.87
CA LYS A 10 8.26 0.57 9.36
C LYS A 10 9.31 0.64 8.24
N GLN A 11 8.99 0.16 7.04
CA GLN A 11 9.88 0.29 5.87
C GLN A 11 10.10 1.76 5.47
N ILE A 12 9.04 2.56 5.48
CA ILE A 12 9.10 4.01 5.22
C ILE A 12 9.90 4.72 6.30
N GLU A 13 9.67 4.41 7.58
CA GLU A 13 10.41 4.95 8.72
C GLU A 13 11.91 4.67 8.61
N ASN A 14 12.29 3.43 8.31
CA ASN A 14 13.69 3.05 8.12
C ASN A 14 14.35 3.77 6.92
N SER A 15 13.55 4.15 5.92
CA SER A 15 14.07 4.79 4.69
C SER A 15 14.10 6.31 4.77
N THR A 16 13.19 6.92 5.52
CA THR A 16 12.92 8.37 5.46
C THR A 16 12.90 9.06 6.83
N GLY A 17 12.94 8.30 7.92
CA GLY A 17 12.84 8.79 9.30
C GLY A 17 11.42 8.81 9.85
N ALA A 18 11.30 8.88 11.17
CA ALA A 18 10.03 8.78 11.90
C ALA A 18 9.02 9.90 11.55
N GLU A 19 9.49 11.13 11.35
CA GLU A 19 8.62 12.27 11.01
C GLU A 19 7.92 12.06 9.66
N LYS A 20 8.70 11.69 8.62
CA LYS A 20 8.15 11.41 7.29
C LYS A 20 7.25 10.18 7.29
N ALA A 21 7.57 9.15 8.08
CA ALA A 21 6.71 7.99 8.23
C ALA A 21 5.38 8.32 8.92
N ALA A 22 5.37 9.19 9.92
CA ALA A 22 4.14 9.67 10.56
C ALA A 22 3.27 10.47 9.58
N HIS A 23 3.88 11.35 8.78
CA HIS A 23 3.19 12.06 7.70
C HIS A 23 2.61 11.08 6.66
N PHE A 24 3.41 10.11 6.22
CA PHE A 24 2.96 9.06 5.31
C PHE A 24 1.74 8.32 5.87
N GLN A 25 1.81 7.84 7.11
CA GLN A 25 0.73 7.10 7.76
C GLN A 25 -0.57 7.90 7.86
N THR A 26 -0.49 9.22 8.09
CA THR A 26 -1.66 10.06 8.37
C THR A 26 -2.26 10.71 7.13
N VAL A 27 -1.44 11.01 6.12
CA VAL A 27 -1.85 11.81 4.95
C VAL A 27 -1.89 10.97 3.67
N ILE A 28 -0.86 10.15 3.44
CA ILE A 28 -0.63 9.49 2.15
C ILE A 28 -1.26 8.09 2.14
N LEU A 29 -0.99 7.28 3.15
CA LEU A 29 -1.46 5.90 3.25
C LEU A 29 -2.99 5.75 3.13
N PRO A 30 -3.83 6.61 3.75
CA PRO A 30 -5.28 6.51 3.57
C PRO A 30 -5.74 6.68 2.13
N GLN A 31 -5.07 7.56 1.36
CA GLN A 31 -5.41 7.79 -0.05
C GLN A 31 -5.01 6.58 -0.91
N ILE A 32 -3.80 6.06 -0.70
CA ILE A 32 -3.32 4.83 -1.37
C ILE A 32 -4.29 3.68 -1.12
N ILE A 33 -4.71 3.48 0.13
CA ILE A 33 -5.63 2.40 0.51
C ILE A 33 -6.99 2.57 -0.18
N ALA A 34 -7.54 3.78 -0.18
CA ALA A 34 -8.83 4.06 -0.82
C ALA A 34 -8.78 3.78 -2.33
N ASP A 35 -7.71 4.21 -2.99
CA ASP A 35 -7.51 3.96 -4.42
C ASP A 35 -7.30 2.48 -4.72
N TYR A 36 -6.50 1.79 -3.91
CA TYR A 36 -6.25 0.36 -4.09
C TYR A 36 -7.52 -0.49 -3.91
N TYR A 37 -8.33 -0.18 -2.89
CA TYR A 37 -9.60 -0.87 -2.70
C TYR A 37 -10.58 -0.61 -3.84
N ARG A 38 -10.57 0.58 -4.44
CA ARG A 38 -11.34 0.89 -5.65
C ARG A 38 -10.93 -0.03 -6.80
N MET A 39 -9.63 -0.18 -7.05
CA MET A 39 -9.12 -1.10 -8.08
C MET A 39 -9.50 -2.56 -7.80
N LEU A 40 -9.34 -3.02 -6.56
CA LEU A 40 -9.73 -4.38 -6.15
C LEU A 40 -11.22 -4.67 -6.34
N LYS A 41 -12.08 -3.66 -6.15
CA LYS A 41 -13.53 -3.79 -6.35
C LYS A 41 -13.89 -4.02 -7.82
N GLU A 42 -13.16 -3.37 -8.72
CA GLU A 42 -13.35 -3.47 -10.18
C GLU A 42 -12.71 -4.74 -10.76
N ALA A 43 -11.76 -5.35 -10.04
CA ALA A 43 -11.09 -6.57 -10.44
C ALA A 43 -12.00 -7.82 -10.41
N PRO A 44 -11.84 -8.76 -11.37
CA PRO A 44 -12.46 -10.08 -11.30
C PRO A 44 -11.98 -10.86 -10.07
N ILE A 45 -12.88 -11.64 -9.47
CA ILE A 45 -12.54 -12.51 -8.32
C ILE A 45 -11.44 -13.49 -8.73
N GLY A 46 -10.45 -13.67 -7.84
CA GLY A 46 -9.34 -14.59 -8.03
C GLY A 46 -8.23 -14.08 -8.94
N LYS A 47 -8.36 -12.87 -9.53
CA LYS A 47 -7.26 -12.23 -10.23
C LYS A 47 -6.42 -11.40 -9.26
N PRO A 48 -5.09 -11.58 -9.24
CA PRO A 48 -4.21 -10.71 -8.48
C PRO A 48 -4.18 -9.31 -9.13
N ILE A 49 -4.23 -8.30 -8.29
CA ILE A 49 -3.99 -6.89 -8.62
C ILE A 49 -2.65 -6.50 -8.01
N ARG A 50 -1.90 -5.69 -8.75
CA ARG A 50 -0.66 -5.07 -8.31
C ARG A 50 -0.70 -3.62 -8.76
N GLU A 51 -0.56 -2.70 -7.80
CA GLU A 51 -0.51 -1.27 -8.07
C GLU A 51 0.76 -0.67 -7.49
N ASP A 52 1.36 0.23 -8.26
CA ASP A 52 2.61 0.92 -7.93
C ASP A 52 2.33 2.42 -7.74
N TYR A 53 2.55 2.93 -6.53
CA TYR A 53 2.36 4.32 -6.14
C TYR A 53 3.71 5.01 -6.00
N ARG A 54 4.01 5.94 -6.91
CA ARG A 54 5.24 6.73 -6.86
C ARG A 54 5.09 7.88 -5.87
N MET A 55 6.06 8.01 -4.97
CA MET A 55 6.14 9.16 -4.06
C MET A 55 6.51 10.43 -4.83
N GLU A 56 6.10 11.60 -4.32
CA GLU A 56 6.27 12.90 -5.01
C GLU A 56 7.72 13.25 -5.34
N ASP A 57 8.66 12.85 -4.48
CA ASP A 57 10.09 13.07 -4.69
C ASP A 57 10.74 12.02 -5.62
N ALA A 58 9.94 11.11 -6.18
CA ALA A 58 10.34 9.98 -7.01
C ALA A 58 11.42 9.07 -6.38
N SER A 59 11.67 9.19 -5.08
CA SER A 59 12.73 8.45 -4.40
C SER A 59 12.34 7.01 -4.09
N MET A 60 11.03 6.72 -4.07
CA MET A 60 10.47 5.45 -3.63
C MET A 60 9.16 5.16 -4.38
N THR A 61 8.94 3.88 -4.67
CA THR A 61 7.66 3.36 -5.17
C THR A 61 7.09 2.41 -4.13
N ILE A 62 5.83 2.62 -3.75
CA ILE A 62 5.07 1.71 -2.89
C ILE A 62 4.31 0.75 -3.78
N THR A 63 4.58 -0.54 -3.65
CA THR A 63 3.85 -1.57 -4.37
C THR A 63 2.86 -2.25 -3.42
N LEU A 64 1.59 -2.28 -3.81
CA LEU A 64 0.55 -3.08 -3.15
C LEU A 64 0.15 -4.24 -4.06
N GLU A 65 0.14 -5.44 -3.49
CA GLU A 65 -0.29 -6.67 -4.16
C GLU A 65 -1.39 -7.33 -3.35
N GLY A 66 -2.44 -7.79 -4.03
CA GLY A 66 -3.64 -8.30 -3.39
C GLY A 66 -4.58 -8.93 -4.37
N ASN A 67 -5.71 -9.41 -3.89
CA ASN A 67 -6.76 -9.94 -4.74
C ASN A 67 -8.14 -9.70 -4.12
N ARG A 68 -9.16 -9.84 -4.97
CA ARG A 68 -10.54 -9.97 -4.52
C ARG A 68 -10.88 -11.45 -4.40
N ASN A 69 -11.34 -11.87 -3.23
CA ASN A 69 -11.82 -13.22 -2.97
C ASN A 69 -13.34 -13.21 -2.68
N ARG A 70 -13.93 -14.38 -2.38
CA ARG A 70 -15.38 -14.49 -2.13
C ARG A 70 -15.81 -13.82 -0.81
N SER A 71 -14.87 -13.61 0.10
CA SER A 71 -15.09 -13.03 1.43
C SER A 71 -14.82 -11.53 1.48
N GLY A 72 -14.27 -10.94 0.40
CA GLY A 72 -13.95 -9.53 0.31
C GLY A 72 -12.64 -9.28 -0.42
N PHE A 73 -11.80 -8.45 0.19
CA PHE A 73 -10.50 -8.03 -0.33
C PHE A 73 -9.39 -8.54 0.56
N GLU A 74 -8.28 -8.95 -0.03
CA GLU A 74 -7.10 -9.39 0.70
C GLU A 74 -5.87 -8.69 0.13
N ILE A 75 -5.16 -7.97 0.99
CA ILE A 75 -3.84 -7.41 0.68
C ILE A 75 -2.82 -8.46 1.07
N LEU A 76 -2.13 -8.99 0.08
CA LEU A 76 -1.15 -10.06 0.25
C LEU A 76 0.20 -9.49 0.67
N ARG A 77 0.62 -8.37 0.06
CA ARG A 77 1.92 -7.74 0.30
C ARG A 77 1.87 -6.24 0.08
N ALA A 78 2.70 -5.54 0.85
CA ALA A 78 2.97 -4.13 0.70
C ALA A 78 4.46 -3.88 0.96
N TYR A 79 5.16 -3.26 0.01
CA TYR A 79 6.60 -3.04 0.14
C TYR A 79 7.06 -1.81 -0.63
N ILE A 80 8.24 -1.32 -0.25
CA ILE A 80 8.92 -0.24 -0.96
C ILE A 80 9.90 -0.82 -1.98
N SER A 81 9.97 -0.23 -3.16
CA SER A 81 11.01 -0.45 -4.16
C SER A 81 11.67 0.87 -4.55
N LYS A 82 12.94 0.81 -4.94
CA LYS A 82 13.76 1.95 -5.38
C LYS A 82 14.22 1.73 -6.81
#